data_AF-A0A2P9EW70-F1
#
_entry.id   AF-A0A2P9EW70-F1
#
_cell.length_a   1.000
_cell.length_b   1.000
_cell.length_c   1.000
_cell.angle_alpha   90.00
_cell.angle_beta   90.00
_cell.angle_gamma   90.00
#
_symmetry.space_group_name_H-M   'P 1'
#
loop_
_entity.id
_entity.type
_entity.pdbx_description
1 polymer ?
#
loop_
_entity_poly.entity_id
_entity_poly.type
_entity_poly.pdbx_seq_one_letter_code
_entity_poly.pdbx_strand_id
1 'polypeptide(L)'
;MTIITVTTPAGRLSPERRRTLAETLTDAVLVPEVGQFAPLARSGFQVHFVERQADMVAIGGRLLSDLGPDADVMVVDVAVMDGDWRQEVRAAVIERVLAALADACGLARPSPTWWVNFRVVDEGSWGSGGGVLSILSLLDSGVFTEEKAKAVRAALGA
;
A
#
# COMPACT_ATOMS: atom_id res chain seq x y z
N MET A 1 -8.57 -2.13 7.15
CA MET A 1 -7.23 -2.27 7.78
C MET A 1 -6.25 -2.64 6.70
N THR A 2 -5.04 -2.09 6.75
CA THR A 2 -4.12 -2.18 5.62
C THR A 2 -2.66 -2.23 6.10
N ILE A 3 -1.86 -3.10 5.50
CA ILE A 3 -0.40 -3.14 5.66
C ILE A 3 0.24 -2.82 4.32
N ILE A 4 1.13 -1.84 4.31
CA ILE A 4 1.91 -1.43 3.15
C ILE A 4 3.38 -1.75 3.45
N THR A 5 3.96 -2.73 2.77
CA THR A 5 5.37 -3.08 2.93
C THR A 5 6.18 -2.53 1.77
N VAL A 6 7.11 -1.64 2.04
CA VAL A 6 8.03 -1.04 1.06
C VAL A 6 9.39 -1.72 1.19
N THR A 7 9.73 -2.55 0.21
CA THR A 7 11.02 -3.25 0.12
C THR A 7 11.96 -2.51 -0.81
N THR A 8 13.15 -2.16 -0.32
CA THR A 8 14.16 -1.40 -1.09
C THR A 8 15.59 -1.90 -0.82
N PRO A 9 16.56 -1.60 -1.71
CA PRO A 9 17.97 -1.71 -1.37
C PRO A 9 18.32 -0.86 -0.14
N ALA A 10 19.23 -1.35 0.70
CA ALA A 10 19.66 -0.66 1.90
C ALA A 10 20.22 0.74 1.59
N GLY A 11 19.79 1.75 2.34
CA GLY A 11 20.21 3.14 2.17
C GLY A 11 19.51 3.88 1.02
N ARG A 12 18.61 3.23 0.26
CA ARG A 12 17.91 3.85 -0.87
C ARG A 12 16.94 4.96 -0.45
N LEU A 13 16.32 4.82 0.73
CA LEU A 13 15.37 5.77 1.30
C LEU A 13 15.90 6.35 2.61
N SER A 14 16.12 7.67 2.63
CA SER A 14 16.50 8.37 3.87
C SER A 14 15.38 8.32 4.91
N PRO A 15 15.67 8.57 6.20
CA PRO A 15 14.64 8.71 7.23
C PRO A 15 13.54 9.75 6.88
N GLU A 16 13.92 10.85 6.25
CA GLU A 16 13.00 11.92 5.82
C GLU A 16 12.06 11.41 4.73
N ARG A 17 12.60 10.73 3.71
CA ARG A 17 11.78 10.10 2.66
C ARG A 17 10.85 9.05 3.22
N ARG A 18 11.31 8.23 4.17
CA ARG A 18 10.46 7.25 4.87
C ARG A 18 9.33 7.92 5.64
N ARG A 19 9.59 9.06 6.30
CA ARG A 19 8.55 9.84 6.99
C ARG A 19 7.49 10.35 6.02
N THR A 20 7.92 10.97 4.92
CA THR A 20 6.99 11.42 3.87
C THR A 20 6.18 10.26 3.31
N LEU A 21 6.84 9.14 2.97
CA LEU A 21 6.17 7.96 2.43
C LEU A 21 5.21 7.31 3.41
N ALA A 22 5.50 7.30 4.71
CA ALA A 22 4.59 6.76 5.71
C ALA A 22 3.22 7.46 5.66
N GLU A 23 3.21 8.78 5.46
CA GLU A 23 1.98 9.56 5.34
C GLU A 23 1.34 9.39 3.96
N THR A 24 2.10 9.60 2.89
CA THR A 24 1.54 9.63 1.52
C THR A 24 1.09 8.26 1.04
N LEU A 25 1.78 7.17 1.41
CA LEU A 25 1.34 5.81 1.09
C LEU A 25 0.09 5.42 1.86
N THR A 26 -0.04 5.86 3.12
CA THR A 26 -1.26 5.66 3.90
C THR A 26 -2.45 6.31 3.18
N ASP A 27 -2.32 7.57 2.79
CA ASP A 27 -3.39 8.31 2.10
C ASP A 27 -3.69 7.75 0.70
N ALA A 28 -2.67 7.25 -0.01
CA ALA A 28 -2.79 6.64 -1.32
C ALA A 28 -3.74 5.44 -1.34
N VAL A 29 -3.78 4.66 -0.25
CA VAL A 29 -4.70 3.52 -0.10
C VAL A 29 -5.99 3.93 0.61
N LEU A 30 -5.90 4.78 1.63
CA LEU A 30 -7.03 5.21 2.45
C LEU A 30 -8.14 5.85 1.60
N VAL A 31 -7.79 6.81 0.74
CA VAL A 31 -8.81 7.56 -0.01
C VAL A 31 -9.63 6.63 -0.92
N PRO A 32 -9.04 5.72 -1.70
CA PRO A 32 -9.80 4.70 -2.44
C PRO A 32 -10.55 3.69 -1.56
N GLU A 33 -10.02 3.33 -0.39
CA GLU A 33 -10.63 2.37 0.55
C GLU A 33 -11.93 2.89 1.15
N VAL A 34 -11.94 4.14 1.62
CA VAL A 34 -13.08 4.72 2.34
C VAL A 34 -13.93 5.68 1.50
N GLY A 35 -13.43 6.05 0.31
CA GLY A 35 -14.09 6.94 -0.65
C GLY A 35 -13.86 8.43 -0.40
N GLN A 36 -13.08 8.79 0.61
CA GLN A 36 -12.76 10.18 0.97
C GLN A 36 -11.47 10.27 1.77
N PHE A 37 -10.93 11.48 1.92
CA PHE A 37 -9.86 11.72 2.88
C PHE A 37 -10.42 11.77 4.30
N ALA A 38 -10.02 10.82 5.15
CA ALA A 38 -10.48 10.70 6.53
C ALA A 38 -9.30 10.42 7.47
N PRO A 39 -8.71 11.45 8.12
CA PRO A 39 -7.56 11.28 9.01
C PRO A 39 -7.74 10.23 10.11
N LEU A 40 -8.96 10.09 10.64
CA LEU A 40 -9.29 9.10 11.67
C LEU A 40 -9.07 7.66 11.19
N ALA A 41 -9.24 7.39 9.90
CA ALA A 41 -9.05 6.06 9.33
C ALA A 41 -7.57 5.64 9.29
N ARG A 42 -6.61 6.59 9.37
CA ARG A 42 -5.16 6.29 9.34
C ARG A 42 -4.72 5.31 10.43
N SER A 43 -5.43 5.28 11.56
CA SER A 43 -5.17 4.34 12.67
C SER A 43 -5.27 2.87 12.25
N GLY A 44 -5.97 2.55 11.15
CA GLY A 44 -6.07 1.22 10.59
C GLY A 44 -4.97 0.82 9.61
N PHE A 45 -3.95 1.66 9.42
CA PHE A 45 -2.89 1.48 8.42
C PHE A 45 -1.53 1.32 9.08
N GLN A 46 -0.69 0.48 8.49
CA GLN A 46 0.72 0.36 8.85
C GLN A 46 1.59 0.45 7.60
N VAL A 47 2.69 1.18 7.69
CA VAL A 47 3.73 1.21 6.65
C VAL A 47 5.00 0.61 7.20
N HIS A 48 5.47 -0.48 6.59
CA HIS A 48 6.69 -1.20 6.97
C HIS A 48 7.76 -0.94 5.94
N PHE A 49 8.93 -0.46 6.37
CA PHE A 49 10.10 -0.30 5.50
C PHE A 49 11.06 -1.46 5.71
N VAL A 50 11.32 -2.23 4.66
CA VAL A 50 12.22 -3.38 4.67
C VAL A 50 13.39 -3.10 3.74
N GLU A 51 14.60 -3.10 4.30
CA GLU A 51 15.83 -2.90 3.53
C GLU A 51 16.52 -4.25 3.26
N ARG A 52 17.04 -4.41 2.05
CA ARG A 52 17.80 -5.58 1.62
C ARG A 52 19.17 -5.14 1.10
N GLN A 53 20.21 -5.91 1.39
CA GLN A 53 21.52 -5.66 0.79
C GLN A 53 21.46 -5.91 -0.72
N ALA A 54 22.36 -5.28 -1.48
CA ALA A 54 22.33 -5.35 -2.95
C ALA A 54 22.59 -6.76 -3.50
N ASP A 55 23.25 -7.62 -2.72
CA ASP A 55 23.47 -9.05 -2.99
C ASP A 55 22.29 -9.96 -2.57
N MET A 56 21.22 -9.39 -2.00
CA MET A 56 19.99 -10.09 -1.62
C MET A 56 18.80 -9.78 -2.54
N VAL A 57 19.02 -8.97 -3.57
CA VAL A 57 18.00 -8.57 -4.54
C VAL A 57 18.53 -8.83 -5.94
N ALA A 58 17.69 -9.40 -6.80
CA ALA A 58 18.00 -9.63 -8.20
C ALA A 58 16.89 -9.09 -9.09
N ILE A 59 17.27 -8.62 -10.28
CA ILE A 59 16.34 -8.28 -11.37
C ILE A 59 16.92 -8.77 -12.69
N GLY A 60 16.07 -9.35 -13.55
CA GLY A 60 16.52 -9.92 -14.81
C GLY A 60 17.54 -11.06 -14.66
N GLY A 61 17.53 -11.78 -13.54
CA GLY A 61 18.44 -12.89 -13.27
C GLY A 61 19.85 -12.48 -12.80
N ARG A 62 20.07 -11.22 -12.43
CA ARG A 62 21.36 -10.73 -11.91
C ARG A 62 21.18 -10.00 -10.58
N LEU A 63 22.12 -10.15 -9.65
CA LEU A 63 22.11 -9.44 -8.37
C LEU A 63 22.33 -7.93 -8.60
N LEU A 64 21.75 -7.09 -7.76
CA LEU A 64 21.97 -5.63 -7.88
C LEU A 64 23.44 -5.26 -7.66
N SER A 65 24.16 -6.01 -6.82
CA SER A 65 25.61 -5.88 -6.64
C SER A 65 26.39 -5.99 -7.95
N ASP A 66 25.87 -6.72 -8.93
CA ASP A 66 26.52 -6.95 -10.23
C ASP A 66 26.10 -5.94 -11.31
N LEU A 67 25.03 -5.17 -11.05
CA LEU A 67 24.43 -4.23 -12.00
C LEU A 67 24.92 -2.79 -11.81
N GLY A 68 25.53 -2.49 -10.66
CA GLY A 68 26.03 -1.16 -10.33
C GLY A 68 24.95 -0.21 -9.81
N PRO A 69 25.29 1.08 -9.60
CA PRO A 69 24.46 2.04 -8.87
C PRO A 69 23.18 2.47 -9.61
N ASP A 70 23.09 2.23 -10.91
CA ASP A 70 21.94 2.65 -11.73
C ASP A 70 20.73 1.71 -11.61
N ALA A 71 20.90 0.54 -11.00
CA ALA A 71 19.82 -0.42 -10.79
C ALA A 71 18.90 -0.01 -9.63
N ASP A 72 17.87 0.76 -9.95
CA ASP A 72 16.89 1.25 -8.97
C ASP A 72 15.63 0.35 -8.92
N VAL A 73 15.55 -0.55 -7.93
CA VAL A 73 14.40 -1.45 -7.77
C VAL A 73 13.69 -1.19 -6.45
N MET A 74 12.36 -1.30 -6.47
CA MET A 74 11.52 -1.24 -5.28
C MET A 74 10.35 -2.18 -5.46
N VAL A 75 9.89 -2.80 -4.37
CA VAL A 75 8.65 -3.57 -4.37
C VAL A 75 7.78 -3.05 -3.24
N VAL A 76 6.56 -2.66 -3.56
CA VAL A 76 5.53 -2.34 -2.57
C VAL A 76 4.50 -3.46 -2.55
N ASP A 77 4.24 -4.01 -1.38
CA ASP A 77 3.15 -4.94 -1.18
C ASP A 77 2.07 -4.27 -0.33
N VAL A 78 0.86 -4.19 -0.90
CA VAL A 78 -0.33 -3.60 -0.25
C VAL A 78 -1.28 -4.73 0.09
N ALA A 79 -1.36 -5.09 1.36
CA ALA A 79 -2.30 -6.06 1.89
C ALA A 79 -3.48 -5.33 2.53
N VAL A 80 -4.68 -5.54 1.99
CA VAL A 80 -5.93 -4.91 2.45
C VAL A 80 -6.91 -5.97 2.94
N MET A 81 -7.81 -5.59 3.83
CA MET A 81 -9.02 -6.40 4.09
C MET A 81 -9.89 -6.49 2.84
N ASP A 82 -10.69 -7.54 2.74
CA ASP A 82 -11.72 -7.65 1.70
C ASP A 82 -12.70 -6.46 1.71
N GLY A 83 -13.31 -6.18 0.56
CA GLY A 83 -14.17 -5.01 0.37
C GLY A 83 -14.38 -4.61 -1.10
N ASP A 84 -14.76 -3.34 -1.33
CA ASP A 84 -14.99 -2.80 -2.69
C ASP A 84 -13.66 -2.51 -3.42
N TRP A 85 -13.00 -3.58 -3.86
CA TRP A 85 -11.73 -3.57 -4.59
C TRP A 85 -11.91 -3.95 -6.06
N ARG A 86 -12.87 -3.29 -6.73
CA ARG A 86 -13.01 -3.37 -8.20
C ARG A 86 -11.69 -3.04 -8.90
N GLN A 87 -11.54 -3.50 -10.13
CA GLN A 87 -10.29 -3.34 -10.88
C GLN A 87 -9.84 -1.87 -10.98
N GLU A 88 -10.78 -0.95 -11.17
CA GLU A 88 -10.51 0.48 -11.29
C GLU A 88 -10.02 1.07 -9.96
N VAL A 89 -10.57 0.60 -8.83
CA VAL A 89 -10.14 1.03 -7.49
C VAL A 89 -8.71 0.54 -7.23
N ARG A 90 -8.42 -0.73 -7.57
CA ARG A 90 -7.06 -1.30 -7.45
C ARG A 90 -6.05 -0.55 -8.32
N ALA A 91 -6.40 -0.25 -9.57
CA ALA A 91 -5.57 0.56 -10.45
C ALA A 91 -5.28 1.94 -9.84
N ALA A 92 -6.31 2.60 -9.32
CA ALA A 92 -6.17 3.92 -8.73
C ALA A 92 -5.34 3.93 -7.43
N VAL A 93 -5.29 2.83 -6.67
CA VAL A 93 -4.35 2.67 -5.55
C VAL A 93 -2.92 2.51 -6.06
N ILE A 94 -2.71 1.62 -7.04
CA ILE A 94 -1.37 1.34 -7.60
C ILE A 94 -0.75 2.61 -8.19
N GLU A 95 -1.52 3.38 -8.96
CA GLU A 95 -1.08 4.64 -9.54
C GLU A 95 -0.69 5.67 -8.46
N ARG A 96 -1.50 5.81 -7.40
CA ARG A 96 -1.20 6.73 -6.29
C ARG A 96 0.03 6.31 -5.50
N VAL A 97 0.21 5.02 -5.25
CA VAL A 97 1.40 4.48 -4.58
C VAL A 97 2.65 4.77 -5.38
N LEU A 98 2.63 4.48 -6.69
CA LEU A 98 3.77 4.75 -7.57
C LEU A 98 4.07 6.26 -7.69
N ALA A 99 3.05 7.10 -7.75
CA ALA A 99 3.20 8.55 -7.74
C ALA A 99 3.83 9.04 -6.42
N ALA A 100 3.36 8.55 -5.27
CA ALA A 100 3.92 8.89 -3.97
C ALA A 100 5.40 8.51 -3.83
N LEU A 101 5.80 7.35 -4.38
CA LEU A 101 7.21 6.94 -4.46
C LEU A 101 8.04 7.88 -5.32
N ALA A 102 7.52 8.24 -6.50
CA ALA A 102 8.21 9.12 -7.44
C ALA A 102 8.42 10.51 -6.83
N ASP A 103 7.37 11.08 -6.25
CA ASP A 103 7.40 12.38 -5.57
C ASP A 103 8.41 12.39 -4.42
N ALA A 104 8.37 11.38 -3.54
CA ALA A 104 9.33 11.27 -2.42
C ALA A 104 10.79 11.10 -2.88
N CYS A 105 10.99 10.51 -4.06
CA CYS A 105 12.31 10.38 -4.67
C CYS A 105 12.72 11.59 -5.52
N GLY A 106 11.84 12.58 -5.72
CA GLY A 106 12.08 13.74 -6.59
C GLY A 106 12.11 13.39 -8.08
N LEU A 107 11.36 12.36 -8.49
CA LEU A 107 11.27 11.90 -9.87
C LEU A 107 9.94 12.33 -10.49
N ALA A 108 9.95 12.75 -11.76
CA ALA A 108 8.73 13.11 -12.48
C ALA A 108 7.82 11.92 -12.81
N ARG A 109 8.37 10.70 -12.80
CA ARG A 109 7.64 9.46 -13.05
C ARG A 109 8.28 8.31 -12.27
N PRO A 110 7.51 7.28 -11.86
CA PRO A 110 8.07 6.09 -11.22
C PRO A 110 9.00 5.34 -12.18
N SER A 111 9.97 4.63 -11.62
CA SER A 111 10.83 3.73 -12.40
C SER A 111 10.02 2.50 -12.88
N PRO A 112 10.25 1.98 -14.11
CA PRO A 112 9.59 0.76 -14.59
C PRO A 112 9.95 -0.51 -13.79
N THR A 113 11.04 -0.45 -13.02
CA THR A 113 11.51 -1.53 -12.14
C THR A 113 10.98 -1.39 -10.71
N TRP A 114 10.05 -0.45 -10.47
CA TRP A 114 9.29 -0.37 -9.23
C TRP A 114 7.97 -1.07 -9.41
N TRP A 115 7.69 -2.06 -8.56
CA TRP A 115 6.51 -2.92 -8.69
C TRP A 115 5.61 -2.77 -7.48
N VAL A 116 4.30 -2.87 -7.71
CA VAL A 116 3.29 -2.86 -6.66
C VAL A 116 2.45 -4.13 -6.76
N ASN A 117 2.41 -4.90 -5.68
CA ASN A 117 1.47 -6.00 -5.50
C ASN A 117 0.29 -5.50 -4.67
N PHE A 118 -0.93 -5.78 -5.11
CA PHE A 118 -2.15 -5.50 -4.37
C PHE A 118 -2.81 -6.83 -3.98
N ARG A 119 -2.84 -7.12 -2.69
CA ARG A 119 -3.37 -8.38 -2.14
C ARG A 119 -4.59 -8.09 -1.28
N VAL A 120 -5.69 -8.74 -1.64
CA VAL A 120 -6.90 -8.75 -0.82
C VAL A 120 -6.79 -9.94 0.12
N VAL A 121 -6.99 -9.70 1.42
CA VAL A 121 -7.09 -10.72 2.45
C VAL A 121 -8.56 -10.99 2.68
N ASP A 122 -8.98 -12.22 2.40
CA ASP A 122 -10.38 -12.66 2.48
C ASP A 122 -11.01 -12.30 3.83
N GLU A 123 -12.29 -11.92 3.78
CA GLU A 123 -13.08 -11.59 4.96
C GLU A 123 -13.01 -12.69 6.01
N GLY A 124 -12.80 -12.31 7.27
CA GLY A 124 -12.58 -13.25 8.37
C GLY A 124 -11.13 -13.70 8.59
N SER A 125 -10.20 -13.33 7.70
CA SER A 125 -8.77 -13.69 7.83
C SER A 125 -7.90 -12.57 8.41
N TRP A 126 -8.48 -11.40 8.71
CA TRP A 126 -7.79 -10.29 9.36
C TRP A 126 -8.03 -10.30 10.86
N GLY A 127 -6.96 -10.17 11.67
CA GLY A 127 -7.05 -10.17 13.13
C GLY A 127 -6.52 -8.89 13.77
N SER A 128 -7.19 -8.41 14.81
CA SER A 128 -6.72 -7.31 15.66
C SER A 128 -7.40 -7.37 17.03
N GLY A 129 -6.74 -6.88 18.08
CA GLY A 129 -7.35 -6.79 19.41
C GLY A 129 -7.78 -8.12 20.03
N GLY A 130 -7.19 -9.25 19.61
CA GLY A 130 -7.50 -10.58 20.12
C GLY A 130 -8.64 -11.31 19.39
N GLY A 131 -9.16 -10.76 18.30
CA GLY A 131 -10.23 -11.40 17.51
C GLY A 131 -10.07 -11.20 16.01
N VAL A 132 -10.95 -11.87 15.26
CA VAL A 132 -11.16 -11.62 13.84
C VAL A 132 -11.87 -10.27 13.68
N LEU A 133 -11.37 -9.45 12.76
CA LEU A 133 -11.95 -8.15 12.42
C LEU A 133 -12.63 -8.23 11.06
N SER A 134 -13.86 -7.73 11.00
CA SER A 134 -14.65 -7.64 9.78
C SER A 134 -14.65 -6.22 9.23
N ILE A 135 -14.54 -6.07 7.91
CA ILE A 135 -14.70 -4.75 7.27
C ILE A 135 -16.11 -4.20 7.47
N LEU A 136 -17.12 -5.09 7.56
CA LEU A 136 -18.52 -4.71 7.77
C LEU A 136 -18.71 -4.00 9.11
N SER A 137 -17.99 -4.42 10.15
CA SER A 137 -18.00 -3.76 11.47
C SER A 137 -17.36 -2.37 11.45
N LEU A 138 -16.54 -2.06 10.45
CA LEU A 138 -15.91 -0.75 10.30
C LEU A 138 -16.78 0.25 9.54
N LEU A 139 -17.79 -0.20 8.80
CA LEU A 139 -18.62 0.68 7.97
C LEU A 139 -19.39 1.72 8.80
N ASP A 140 -19.71 1.40 10.05
CA ASP A 140 -20.45 2.28 10.96
C ASP A 140 -19.52 3.22 11.76
N SER A 141 -18.21 3.20 11.50
CA SER A 141 -17.25 4.07 12.19
C SER A 141 -17.31 5.54 11.75
N GLY A 142 -18.11 5.87 10.74
CA GLY A 142 -18.28 7.22 10.21
C GLY A 142 -17.17 7.70 9.28
N VAL A 143 -16.20 6.86 8.92
CA VAL A 143 -15.10 7.24 8.00
C VAL A 143 -15.40 6.92 6.54
N PHE A 144 -16.31 5.99 6.28
CA PHE A 144 -16.72 5.60 4.92
C PHE A 144 -17.77 6.58 4.39
N THR A 145 -17.69 6.89 3.09
CA THR A 145 -18.84 7.52 2.42
C THR A 145 -19.99 6.52 2.31
N GLU A 146 -21.23 7.01 2.24
CA GLU A 146 -22.40 6.12 2.09
C GLU A 146 -22.31 5.24 0.84
N GLU A 147 -21.82 5.80 -0.26
CA GLU A 147 -21.61 5.07 -1.51
C GLU A 147 -20.60 3.94 -1.32
N LYS A 148 -19.46 4.23 -0.67
CA LYS A 148 -18.43 3.23 -0.44
C LYS A 148 -18.90 2.13 0.51
N ALA A 149 -19.61 2.48 1.58
CA ALA A 149 -20.18 1.50 2.50
C ALA A 149 -21.21 0.58 1.81
N LYS A 150 -22.06 1.13 0.93
CA LYS A 150 -22.98 0.32 0.10
C LYS A 150 -22.23 -0.60 -0.86
N ALA A 151 -21.17 -0.10 -1.51
CA ALA A 151 -20.37 -0.89 -2.43
C ALA A 151 -19.65 -2.05 -1.73
N VAL A 152 -19.11 -1.82 -0.53
CA VAL A 152 -18.47 -2.88 0.29
C VAL A 152 -19.48 -3.96 0.65
N ARG A 153 -20.67 -3.59 1.14
CA ARG A 153 -21.75 -4.55 1.46
C ARG A 153 -22.13 -5.39 0.24
N ALA A 154 -22.34 -4.73 -0.90
CA ALA A 154 -22.66 -5.41 -2.16
C ALA A 154 -21.56 -6.37 -2.62
N ALA A 155 -20.27 -6.00 -2.49
CA ALA A 155 -19.14 -6.83 -2.86
C ALA A 155 -19.04 -8.11 -2.01
N LEU A 156 -19.45 -8.04 -0.75
CA LEU A 156 -19.40 -9.16 0.20
C LEU A 156 -20.73 -9.94 0.32
N GLY A 157 -21.77 -9.53 -0.40
CA GLY A 157 -23.10 -10.15 -0.33
C GLY A 157 -23.81 -9.94 1.02
N ALA A 158 -23.55 -8.80 1.68
CA ALA A 158 -24.09 -8.42 2.99
C ALA A 158 -25.10 -7.26 2.92
#